data_AF-A0A962EDH3-F1
#
_entry.id   AF-A0A962EDH3-F1
#
_cell.length_a   1.000
_cell.length_b   1.000
_cell.length_c   1.000
_cell.angle_alpha   90.00
_cell.angle_beta   90.00
_cell.angle_gamma   90.00
#
_symmetry.space_group_name_H-M   'P 1'
#
loop_
_entity.id
_entity.type
_entity.pdbx_description
1 polymer ?
#
loop_
_entity_poly.entity_id
_entity_poly.type
_entity_poly.pdbx_seq_one_letter_code
_entity_poly.pdbx_strand_id
1 'polypeptide(L)'
;MTTAPSRRGKASSHLGDDLRGASRLAIDAVSGVTSIVESMHRNISGLAPALGKPRQGPTRGIAGLVYRSVRGVSRLVGHGLDAGLQLAAPMLAGKQPPPIRDAVVAALNG
;
A
#
# COMPACT_ATOMS: atom_id res chain seq x y z
N MET A 1 16.94 -21.38 39.77
CA MET A 1 17.30 -20.21 38.97
C MET A 1 16.89 -20.47 37.52
N THR A 2 15.69 -20.04 37.15
CA THR A 2 15.11 -20.25 35.81
C THR A 2 15.54 -19.11 34.89
N THR A 3 16.38 -19.39 33.91
CA THR A 3 16.78 -18.44 32.87
C THR A 3 15.62 -18.21 31.90
N ALA A 4 15.08 -17.00 31.88
CA ALA A 4 14.07 -16.55 30.92
C ALA A 4 14.64 -16.55 29.47
N PRO A 5 13.84 -16.90 28.45
CA PRO A 5 14.32 -16.93 27.08
C PRO A 5 14.61 -15.53 26.55
N SER A 6 15.80 -15.37 25.98
CA SER A 6 16.30 -14.12 25.38
C SER A 6 15.46 -13.72 24.15
N ARG A 7 14.58 -12.72 24.29
CA ARG A 7 13.77 -12.11 23.22
C ARG A 7 14.59 -11.34 22.15
N ARG A 8 15.93 -11.43 22.16
CA ARG A 8 16.82 -10.62 21.30
C ARG A 8 16.87 -11.04 19.84
N GLY A 9 16.44 -12.25 19.49
CA GLY A 9 16.53 -12.78 18.12
C GLY A 9 15.44 -12.35 17.15
N LYS A 10 14.32 -11.76 17.61
CA LYS A 10 13.20 -11.33 16.75
C LYS A 10 13.26 -9.86 16.34
N ALA A 11 13.84 -8.98 17.16
CA ALA A 11 13.83 -7.54 16.90
C ALA A 11 14.70 -7.10 15.70
N SER A 12 15.58 -7.97 15.22
CA SER A 12 16.60 -7.68 14.21
C SER A 12 16.10 -7.72 12.76
N SER A 13 14.94 -8.31 12.46
CA SER A 13 14.39 -8.39 11.09
C SER A 13 13.29 -7.37 10.79
N HIS A 14 12.77 -6.66 11.80
CA HIS A 14 11.51 -5.96 11.65
C HIS A 14 11.58 -4.64 10.88
N LEU A 15 12.68 -3.87 10.94
CA LEU A 15 12.69 -2.54 10.32
C LEU A 15 12.55 -2.58 8.78
N GLY A 16 13.26 -3.49 8.11
CA GLY A 16 13.16 -3.65 6.66
C GLY A 16 11.77 -4.15 6.23
N ASP A 17 11.21 -5.08 6.99
CA ASP A 17 9.87 -5.63 6.75
C ASP A 17 8.77 -4.60 7.04
N ASP A 18 8.91 -3.79 8.09
CA ASP A 18 7.99 -2.71 8.46
C ASP A 18 7.99 -1.62 7.37
N LEU A 19 9.15 -1.24 6.83
CA LEU A 19 9.26 -0.29 5.71
C LEU A 19 8.63 -0.84 4.42
N ARG A 20 8.85 -2.14 4.14
CA ARG A 20 8.24 -2.80 2.98
C ARG A 20 6.73 -2.89 3.13
N GLY A 21 6.25 -3.26 4.31
CA GLY A 21 4.83 -3.32 4.65
C GLY A 21 4.14 -1.96 4.52
N ALA A 22 4.75 -0.90 5.09
CA ALA A 22 4.23 0.46 4.97
C ALA A 22 4.17 0.95 3.51
N SER A 23 5.20 0.66 2.72
CA SER A 23 5.24 1.02 1.30
C SER A 23 4.12 0.34 0.51
N ARG A 24 3.92 -0.96 0.71
CA ARG A 24 2.83 -1.72 0.08
C ARG A 24 1.46 -1.19 0.49
N LEU A 25 1.25 -0.94 1.77
CA LEU A 25 0.00 -0.35 2.28
C LEU A 25 -0.32 1.00 1.61
N ALA A 26 0.67 1.88 1.47
CA ALA A 26 0.47 3.17 0.81
C ALA A 26 0.11 3.01 -0.68
N ILE A 27 0.75 2.08 -1.39
CA ILE A 27 0.46 1.80 -2.81
C ILE A 27 -0.93 1.22 -2.99
N ASP A 28 -1.34 0.31 -2.10
CA ASP A 28 -2.68 -0.27 -2.10
C ASP A 28 -3.73 0.80 -1.79
N ALA A 29 -3.47 1.69 -0.83
CA ALA A 29 -4.34 2.82 -0.51
C ALA A 29 -4.54 3.75 -1.71
N VAL A 30 -3.45 4.18 -2.37
CA VAL A 30 -3.52 5.02 -3.57
C VAL A 30 -4.31 4.32 -4.67
N SER A 31 -4.05 3.03 -4.90
CA SER A 31 -4.74 2.24 -5.92
C SER A 31 -6.24 2.08 -5.61
N GLY A 32 -6.58 1.89 -4.35
CA GLY A 32 -7.96 1.79 -3.85
C GLY A 32 -8.71 3.11 -4.03
N VAL A 33 -8.16 4.23 -3.53
CA VAL A 33 -8.74 5.57 -3.70
C VAL A 33 -8.92 5.90 -5.18
N THR A 34 -7.91 5.62 -6.01
CA THR A 34 -7.97 5.81 -7.47
C THR A 34 -9.14 5.02 -8.08
N SER A 35 -9.37 3.79 -7.63
CA SER A 35 -10.47 2.94 -8.09
C SER A 35 -11.84 3.44 -7.64
N ILE A 36 -11.94 4.03 -6.43
CA ILE A 36 -13.16 4.68 -5.93
C ILE A 36 -13.49 5.90 -6.78
N VAL A 37 -12.52 6.80 -6.98
CA VAL A 37 -12.71 8.02 -7.77
C VAL A 37 -13.05 7.67 -9.22
N GLU A 38 -12.41 6.67 -9.80
CA GLU A 38 -12.75 6.17 -11.13
C GLU A 38 -14.21 5.69 -11.19
N SER A 39 -14.66 4.95 -10.18
CA SER A 39 -16.03 4.44 -10.11
C SER A 39 -17.04 5.58 -9.98
N MET A 40 -16.74 6.58 -9.15
CA MET A 40 -17.53 7.81 -9.02
C MET A 40 -17.59 8.57 -10.34
N HIS A 41 -16.45 8.76 -11.01
CA HIS A 41 -16.37 9.50 -12.26
C HIS A 41 -17.18 8.81 -13.38
N ARG A 42 -17.17 7.47 -13.46
CA ARG A 42 -18.08 6.74 -14.38
C ARG A 42 -19.55 7.01 -14.09
N ASN A 43 -19.93 6.98 -12.81
CA ASN A 43 -21.31 7.17 -12.43
C ASN A 43 -21.82 8.57 -12.78
N ILE A 44 -20.98 9.60 -12.60
CA ILE A 44 -21.29 11.00 -12.94
C ILE A 44 -21.29 11.21 -14.47
N SER A 45 -20.21 10.79 -15.16
CA SER A 45 -20.05 10.98 -16.61
C SER A 45 -21.03 10.16 -17.44
N GLY A 46 -21.61 9.10 -16.86
CA GLY A 46 -22.65 8.33 -17.50
C GLY A 46 -23.94 9.12 -17.79
N LEU A 47 -24.15 10.26 -17.11
CA LEU A 47 -25.48 10.84 -16.86
C LEU A 47 -26.39 9.76 -16.27
N ALA A 48 -27.09 10.04 -15.18
CA ALA A 48 -28.29 9.26 -14.94
C ALA A 48 -29.23 9.52 -16.14
N PRO A 49 -29.61 8.56 -17.00
CA PRO A 49 -31.04 8.44 -17.17
C PRO A 49 -31.51 8.00 -15.78
N ALA A 50 -32.47 8.69 -15.20
CA ALA A 50 -32.95 8.45 -13.84
C ALA A 50 -33.47 7.01 -13.54
N LEU A 51 -33.17 5.99 -14.36
CA LEU A 51 -33.76 4.64 -14.39
C LEU A 51 -32.85 3.49 -14.92
N GLY A 52 -31.51 3.62 -15.00
CA GLY A 52 -30.64 2.60 -15.67
C GLY A 52 -29.65 1.82 -14.78
N LYS A 53 -29.47 0.50 -15.04
CA LYS A 53 -28.47 -0.38 -14.36
C LYS A 53 -27.04 0.18 -14.48
N PRO A 54 -26.21 0.13 -13.41
CA PRO A 54 -24.84 0.62 -13.44
C PRO A 54 -23.98 -0.12 -14.47
N ARG A 55 -23.22 0.63 -15.30
CA ARG A 55 -22.24 0.05 -16.25
C ARG A 55 -21.11 -0.62 -15.48
N GLN A 56 -20.95 -1.93 -15.64
CA GLN A 56 -19.82 -2.70 -15.12
C GLN A 56 -18.62 -2.61 -16.09
N GLY A 57 -17.41 -2.38 -15.57
CA GLY A 57 -16.15 -2.38 -16.32
C GLY A 57 -15.26 -1.12 -16.15
N PRO A 58 -14.01 -1.13 -16.65
CA PRO A 58 -13.08 0.01 -16.55
C PRO A 58 -13.61 1.28 -17.22
N THR A 59 -13.17 2.47 -16.77
CA THR A 59 -13.41 3.71 -17.54
C THR A 59 -12.80 3.58 -18.93
N ARG A 60 -13.53 4.00 -19.97
CA ARG A 60 -13.02 4.08 -21.35
C ARG A 60 -12.58 5.52 -21.64
N GLY A 61 -11.57 5.70 -22.49
CA GLY A 61 -11.07 7.03 -22.89
C GLY A 61 -9.98 7.61 -21.98
N ILE A 62 -9.83 8.94 -21.97
CA ILE A 62 -8.75 9.67 -21.25
C ILE A 62 -8.79 9.37 -19.74
N ALA A 63 -9.98 9.28 -19.13
CA ALA A 63 -10.11 8.89 -17.73
C ALA A 63 -9.50 7.51 -17.46
N GLY A 64 -9.80 6.52 -18.31
CA GLY A 64 -9.20 5.18 -18.23
C GLY A 64 -7.68 5.20 -18.37
N LEU A 65 -7.17 6.05 -19.25
CA LEU A 65 -5.73 6.26 -19.40
C LEU A 65 -5.11 6.85 -18.13
N VAL A 66 -5.68 7.92 -17.56
CA VAL A 66 -5.18 8.54 -16.32
C VAL A 66 -5.16 7.54 -15.18
N TYR A 67 -6.26 6.81 -14.94
CA TYR A 67 -6.31 5.86 -13.83
C TYR A 67 -5.42 4.62 -14.05
N ARG A 68 -5.20 4.21 -15.30
CA ARG A 68 -4.23 3.17 -15.63
C ARG A 68 -2.80 3.66 -15.46
N SER A 69 -2.52 4.92 -15.80
CA SER A 69 -1.21 5.56 -15.59
C SER A 69 -0.89 5.71 -14.12
N VAL A 70 -1.82 6.21 -13.30
CA VAL A 70 -1.64 6.29 -11.84
C VAL A 70 -1.33 4.91 -11.25
N ARG A 71 -2.13 3.89 -11.60
CA ARG A 71 -1.88 2.51 -11.14
C ARG A 71 -0.57 1.94 -11.67
N GLY A 72 -0.20 2.24 -12.92
CA GLY A 72 1.07 1.81 -13.51
C GLY A 72 2.27 2.40 -12.78
N VAL A 73 2.25 3.71 -12.52
CA VAL A 73 3.30 4.42 -11.77
C VAL A 73 3.37 3.91 -10.34
N SER A 74 2.24 3.76 -9.63
CA SER A 74 2.24 3.23 -8.25
C SER A 74 2.82 1.82 -8.17
N ARG A 75 2.55 0.94 -9.15
CA ARG A 75 3.16 -0.39 -9.22
C ARG A 75 4.65 -0.32 -9.48
N LEU A 76 5.09 0.54 -10.39
CA LEU A 76 6.52 0.72 -10.70
C LEU A 76 7.29 1.20 -9.46
N VAL A 77 6.74 2.20 -8.75
CA VAL A 77 7.29 2.67 -7.48
C VAL A 77 7.33 1.53 -6.46
N GLY A 78 6.28 0.73 -6.34
CA GLY A 78 6.24 -0.45 -5.48
C GLY A 78 7.33 -1.46 -5.75
N HIS A 79 7.50 -1.85 -7.01
CA HIS A 79 8.56 -2.77 -7.41
C HIS A 79 9.95 -2.20 -7.16
N GLY A 80 10.15 -0.89 -7.41
CA GLY A 80 11.41 -0.21 -7.13
C GLY A 80 11.75 -0.19 -5.63
N LEU A 81 10.77 0.13 -4.79
CA LEU A 81 10.94 0.12 -3.33
C LEU A 81 11.19 -1.30 -2.81
N ASP A 82 10.44 -2.30 -3.27
CA ASP A 82 10.65 -3.70 -2.90
C ASP A 82 12.06 -4.17 -3.27
N ALA A 83 12.53 -3.85 -4.48
CA ALA A 83 13.87 -4.20 -4.94
C ALA A 83 14.96 -3.46 -4.14
N GLY A 84 14.82 -2.16 -3.93
CA GLY A 84 15.76 -1.36 -3.15
C GLY A 84 15.86 -1.84 -1.70
N LEU A 85 14.72 -2.16 -1.06
CA LEU A 85 14.69 -2.69 0.30
C LEU A 85 15.23 -4.13 0.38
N GLN A 86 15.11 -4.95 -0.67
CA GLN A 86 15.78 -6.25 -0.73
C GLN A 86 17.30 -6.09 -0.74
N LEU A 87 17.82 -5.16 -1.56
CA LEU A 87 19.26 -4.88 -1.63
C LEU A 87 19.79 -4.28 -0.33
N ALA A 88 19.00 -3.44 0.35
CA ALA A 88 19.37 -2.82 1.62
C ALA A 88 19.13 -3.71 2.85
N ALA A 89 18.43 -4.85 2.71
CA ALA A 89 18.11 -5.77 3.81
C ALA A 89 19.31 -6.13 4.72
N PRO A 90 20.50 -6.49 4.21
CA PRO A 90 21.65 -6.80 5.08
C PRO A 90 22.12 -5.60 5.92
N MET A 91 21.97 -4.37 5.42
CA MET A 91 22.36 -3.14 6.15
C MET A 91 21.31 -2.72 7.19
N LEU A 92 20.08 -3.22 7.05
CA LEU A 92 18.97 -2.97 7.96
C LEU A 92 18.86 -4.06 9.03
N ALA A 93 19.51 -5.21 8.83
CA ALA A 93 19.55 -6.30 9.79
C ALA A 93 20.15 -5.83 11.13
N GLY A 94 19.41 -6.06 12.21
CA GLY A 94 19.83 -5.71 13.57
C GLY A 94 19.44 -4.31 14.05
N LYS A 95 18.85 -3.46 13.20
CA LYS A 95 18.31 -2.16 13.64
C LYS A 95 16.97 -2.35 14.35
N GLN A 96 16.82 -1.75 15.53
CA GLN A 96 15.55 -1.75 16.24
C GLN A 96 14.49 -0.92 15.51
N PRO A 97 13.22 -1.38 15.47
CA PRO A 97 12.13 -0.59 14.96
C PRO A 97 11.97 0.74 15.72
N PRO A 98 11.63 1.85 15.04
CA PRO A 98 11.40 3.12 15.69
C PRO A 98 10.13 3.07 16.57
N PRO A 99 10.05 3.84 17.67
CA PRO A 99 8.89 3.85 18.57
C PRO A 99 7.55 4.16 17.90
N ILE A 100 7.59 4.94 16.81
CA ILE A 100 6.41 5.29 16.00
C ILE A 100 5.72 4.07 15.38
N ARG A 101 6.45 2.97 15.20
CA ARG A 101 5.94 1.75 14.58
C ARG A 101 4.74 1.19 15.34
N ASP A 102 4.83 1.09 16.66
CA ASP A 102 3.75 0.52 17.47
C ASP A 102 2.53 1.46 17.53
N ALA A 103 2.75 2.78 17.51
CA ALA A 103 1.68 3.77 17.40
C ALA A 103 0.93 3.66 16.06
N VAL A 104 1.66 3.46 14.95
CA VAL A 104 1.07 3.23 13.63
C VAL A 104 0.30 1.92 13.59
N VAL A 105 0.85 0.84 14.14
CA VAL A 105 0.17 -0.46 14.20
C VAL A 105 -1.11 -0.36 15.03
N ALA A 106 -1.10 0.34 16.16
CA ALA A 106 -2.31 0.58 16.95
C ALA A 106 -3.36 1.36 16.15
N ALA A 107 -2.97 2.47 15.51
CA ALA A 107 -3.87 3.28 14.70
C ALA A 107 -4.50 2.50 13.52
N LEU A 108 -3.76 1.55 12.93
CA LEU A 108 -4.28 0.70 11.86
C LEU A 108 -5.23 -0.40 12.36
N ASN A 109 -5.10 -0.83 13.62
CA ASN A 109 -5.96 -1.85 14.20
C ASN A 109 -7.23 -1.28 14.85
N GLY A 110 -7.30 0.04 15.07
CA GLY A 110 -8.41 0.71 15.75
C GLY A 110 -8.21 0.78 17.26
#